data_AF-A0A420VQT6-F1
#
_entry.id   AF-A0A420VQT6-F1
#
_cell.length_a   1.000
_cell.length_b   1.000
_cell.length_c   1.000
_cell.angle_alpha   90.00
_cell.angle_beta   90.00
_cell.angle_gamma   90.00
#
_symmetry.space_group_name_H-M   'P 1'
#
loop_
_entity.id
_entity.type
_entity.pdbx_description
1 polymer ?
#
loop_
_entity_poly.entity_id
_entity_poly.type
_entity_poly.pdbx_seq_one_letter_code
_entity_poly.pdbx_strand_id
1 'polypeptide(L)'
;MHLVGRILHNHLLAEGYAVQIGILSSYEIDFIAEKNGEKLYLQVALSLLEEKTIEREFGNLQKINDNYPKMVITMDSFTGNTIDGILAVDLRSFLTNRWKKY
;
A
#
# COMPACT_ATOMS: atom_id res chain seq x y z
N MET A 1 -1.76 -12.10 -9.35
CA MET A 1 -1.70 -11.58 -7.96
C MET A 1 -0.96 -12.57 -7.06
N HIS A 2 0.21 -12.17 -6.55
CA HIS A 2 1.11 -12.98 -5.71
C HIS A 2 0.50 -13.33 -4.33
N LEU A 3 1.08 -14.30 -3.60
CA LEU A 3 0.66 -14.73 -2.26
C LEU A 3 0.51 -13.56 -1.27
N VAL A 4 1.45 -12.60 -1.30
CA VAL A 4 1.45 -11.41 -0.43
C VAL A 4 0.20 -10.56 -0.63
N GLY A 5 -0.18 -10.28 -1.89
CA GLY A 5 -1.39 -9.52 -2.20
C GLY A 5 -2.65 -10.22 -1.68
N ARG A 6 -2.72 -11.55 -1.73
CA ARG A 6 -3.86 -12.31 -1.17
C ARG A 6 -3.94 -12.19 0.35
N ILE A 7 -2.81 -12.24 1.04
CA ILE A 7 -2.74 -12.05 2.49
C ILE A 7 -3.20 -10.64 2.86
N LEU A 8 -2.70 -9.63 2.14
CA LEU A 8 -3.07 -8.23 2.35
C LEU A 8 -4.57 -8.02 2.15
N HIS A 9 -5.11 -8.49 1.02
CA HIS A 9 -6.53 -8.42 0.69
C HIS A 9 -7.40 -9.06 1.78
N ASN A 10 -7.09 -10.28 2.20
CA ASN A 10 -7.87 -10.98 3.22
C ASN A 10 -7.79 -10.29 4.58
N HIS A 11 -6.64 -9.72 4.93
CA HIS A 11 -6.49 -8.95 6.16
C HIS A 11 -7.36 -7.69 6.14
N LEU A 12 -7.35 -6.93 5.03
CA LEU A 12 -8.22 -5.75 4.87
C LEU A 12 -9.70 -6.12 5.01
N LEU A 13 -10.14 -7.21 4.39
CA LEU A 13 -11.51 -7.70 4.55
C LEU A 13 -11.82 -8.09 6.00
N ALA A 14 -10.91 -8.78 6.69
CA ALA A 14 -11.07 -9.16 8.08
C ALA A 14 -11.15 -7.95 9.02
N GLU A 15 -10.45 -6.86 8.68
CA GLU A 15 -10.50 -5.58 9.38
C GLU A 15 -11.74 -4.74 8.99
N GLY A 16 -12.62 -5.23 8.10
CA GLY A 16 -13.89 -4.59 7.74
C GLY A 16 -13.75 -3.47 6.71
N TYR A 17 -12.69 -3.47 5.89
CA TYR A 17 -12.59 -2.58 4.74
C TYR A 17 -13.38 -3.13 3.54
N ALA A 18 -14.00 -2.24 2.79
CA ALA A 18 -14.40 -2.51 1.41
C ALA A 18 -13.14 -2.39 0.53
N VAL A 19 -12.76 -3.48 -0.15
CA VAL A 19 -11.51 -3.53 -0.93
C VAL A 19 -11.84 -3.58 -2.42
N GLN A 20 -11.25 -2.66 -3.17
CA GLN A 20 -11.28 -2.62 -4.63
C GLN A 20 -9.87 -2.86 -5.17
N ILE A 21 -9.77 -3.61 -6.26
CA ILE A 21 -8.54 -3.84 -7.02
C ILE A 21 -8.71 -3.11 -8.34
N GLY A 22 -7.76 -2.27 -8.76
CA GLY A 22 -7.92 -1.71 -10.10
C GLY A 22 -7.02 -0.55 -10.52
N ILE A 23 -7.34 -0.07 -11.71
CA ILE A 23 -6.66 1.04 -12.37
C ILE A 23 -7.34 2.34 -11.95
N LEU A 24 -6.58 3.26 -11.34
CA LEU A 24 -7.04 4.62 -11.14
C LEU A 24 -6.55 5.48 -12.31
N SER A 25 -7.48 5.94 -13.14
CA SER A 25 -7.25 6.62 -14.41
C SER A 25 -6.43 5.76 -15.40
N SER A 26 -5.11 5.77 -15.27
CA SER A 26 -4.16 5.05 -16.12
C SER A 26 -3.07 4.32 -15.33
N TYR A 27 -3.16 4.32 -13.99
CA TYR A 27 -2.15 3.75 -13.10
C TYR A 27 -2.74 2.56 -12.35
N GLU A 28 -2.01 1.45 -12.36
CA GLU A 28 -2.37 0.26 -11.60
C GLU A 28 -2.10 0.51 -10.12
N ILE A 29 -3.17 0.43 -9.32
CA ILE A 29 -3.11 0.43 -7.86
C ILE A 29 -3.55 -0.94 -7.39
N ASP A 30 -2.72 -1.62 -6.60
CA ASP A 30 -3.03 -2.99 -6.18
C ASP A 30 -4.31 -3.05 -5.36
N PHE A 31 -4.47 -2.16 -4.37
CA PHE A 31 -5.68 -2.09 -3.56
C PHE A 31 -6.08 -0.66 -3.18
N ILE A 32 -7.38 -0.41 -3.23
CA ILE A 32 -8.05 0.73 -2.62
C ILE A 32 -8.93 0.18 -1.52
N ALA A 33 -8.66 0.55 -0.26
CA ALA A 33 -9.40 0.08 0.89
C ALA A 33 -10.19 1.23 1.53
N GLU A 34 -11.49 1.06 1.69
CA GLU A 34 -12.39 2.08 2.23
C GLU A 34 -13.10 1.58 3.49
N LYS A 35 -13.14 2.42 4.53
CA LYS A 35 -13.86 2.13 5.79
C LYS A 35 -14.29 3.43 6.45
N ASN A 36 -15.58 3.54 6.79
CA ASN A 36 -16.14 4.71 7.51
C ASN A 36 -15.88 6.07 6.82
N GLY A 37 -15.83 6.11 5.49
CA GLY A 37 -15.53 7.34 4.73
C GLY A 37 -14.04 7.67 4.60
N GLU A 38 -13.17 6.90 5.25
CA GLU A 38 -11.72 6.95 5.08
C GLU A 38 -11.28 5.98 3.97
N LYS A 39 -10.25 6.38 3.22
CA LYS A 39 -9.68 5.62 2.11
C LYS A 39 -8.18 5.40 2.32
N LEU A 40 -7.67 4.26 1.88
CA LEU A 40 -6.26 3.90 1.87
C LEU A 40 -5.87 3.40 0.49
N TYR A 41 -4.78 3.91 -0.07
CA TYR A 41 -4.18 3.39 -1.30
C TYR A 41 -2.96 2.54 -0.97
N LEU A 42 -2.92 1.33 -1.51
CA LEU A 42 -1.92 0.32 -1.17
C LEU A 42 -1.31 -0.25 -2.45
N GLN A 43 0.02 -0.24 -2.49
CA GLN A 43 0.81 -0.89 -3.53
C GLN A 43 1.64 -2.01 -2.91
N VAL A 44 1.85 -3.13 -3.61
CA VAL A 44 2.61 -4.28 -3.11
C VAL A 44 3.93 -4.43 -3.88
N ALA A 45 5.04 -4.31 -3.17
CA ALA A 45 6.38 -4.55 -3.70
C ALA A 45 6.97 -5.83 -3.08
N LEU A 46 7.38 -6.82 -3.88
CA LEU A 46 8.11 -7.97 -3.32
C LEU A 46 9.50 -7.58 -2.83
N SER A 47 10.12 -6.59 -3.46
CA SER A 47 11.37 -6.01 -3.02
C SER A 47 11.47 -4.53 -3.43
N LEU A 48 12.14 -3.74 -2.60
CA LEU A 48 12.46 -2.33 -2.87
C LEU A 48 13.97 -2.14 -3.12
N LEU A 49 14.66 -3.18 -3.58
CA LEU A 49 16.10 -3.12 -3.87
C LEU A 49 16.42 -2.42 -5.19
N GLU A 50 15.51 -2.49 -6.16
CA GLU A 50 15.70 -1.87 -7.47
C GLU A 50 15.04 -0.49 -7.52
N GLU A 51 15.82 0.55 -7.85
CA GLU A 51 15.35 1.93 -7.99
C GLU A 51 14.14 2.04 -8.93
N LYS A 52 14.17 1.31 -10.04
CA LYS A 52 13.04 1.25 -10.99
C LYS A 52 11.74 0.71 -10.37
N THR A 53 11.85 -0.23 -9.42
CA THR A 53 10.68 -0.75 -8.71
C THR A 53 10.15 0.29 -7.72
N ILE A 54 11.05 0.98 -7.01
CA ILE A 54 10.67 2.11 -6.14
C ILE A 54 9.97 3.19 -6.96
N GLU A 55 10.57 3.66 -8.05
CA GLU A 55 9.99 4.70 -8.91
C GLU A 55 8.60 4.33 -9.43
N ARG A 56 8.41 3.06 -9.82
CA ARG A 56 7.10 2.59 -10.32
C ARG A 56 6.05 2.55 -9.22
N GLU A 57 6.34 1.86 -8.12
CA GLU A 57 5.35 1.63 -7.06
C GLU A 57 4.99 2.93 -6.34
N PHE A 58 5.98 3.77 -6.02
CA PHE A 58 5.74 5.07 -5.40
C PHE A 58 5.18 6.08 -6.40
N GLY A 59 5.71 6.11 -7.63
CA GLY A 59 5.28 7.04 -8.66
C GLY A 59 3.82 6.87 -9.08
N ASN A 60 3.26 5.66 -9.03
CA ASN A 60 1.82 5.46 -9.26
C ASN A 60 0.97 6.10 -8.15
N LEU A 61 1.39 5.98 -6.89
CA LEU A 61 0.70 6.59 -5.76
C LEU A 61 0.84 8.12 -5.74
N GLN A 62 1.99 8.67 -6.14
CA GLN A 62 2.22 10.13 -6.21
C GLN A 62 1.27 10.85 -7.18
N LYS A 63 0.79 10.15 -8.21
CA LYS A 63 -0.11 10.71 -9.22
C LYS A 63 -1.55 10.82 -8.75
N ILE A 64 -1.87 10.23 -7.59
CA ILE A 64 -3.18 10.35 -6.96
C ILE A 64 -3.24 11.70 -6.23
N ASN A 65 -3.93 12.66 -6.85
CA ASN A 65 -4.03 14.02 -6.33
C ASN A 65 -5.17 14.17 -5.31
N ASP A 66 -5.02 13.48 -4.17
CA ASP A 66 -5.85 13.63 -2.99
C ASP A 66 -5.02 13.54 -1.71
N ASN A 67 -5.66 13.72 -0.56
CA ASN A 67 -5.00 13.75 0.75
C ASN A 67 -5.19 12.45 1.56
N TYR A 68 -5.71 11.38 0.96
CA TYR A 68 -5.86 10.12 1.68
C TYR A 68 -4.50 9.41 1.82
N PRO A 69 -4.31 8.61 2.89
CA PRO A 69 -3.05 7.89 3.11
C PRO A 69 -2.70 6.94 1.97
N LYS A 70 -1.41 6.91 1.63
CA LYS A 70 -0.82 6.12 0.55
C LYS A 70 0.33 5.29 1.11
N MET A 71 0.38 3.99 0.82
CA MET A 71 1.41 3.11 1.35
C MET A 71 1.92 2.10 0.33
N VAL A 72 3.20 1.79 0.41
CA VAL A 72 3.82 0.66 -0.28
C VAL A 72 4.10 -0.44 0.75
N ILE A 73 3.50 -1.61 0.56
CA ILE A 73 3.65 -2.80 1.39
C ILE A 73 4.75 -3.67 0.81
N THR A 74 5.79 -3.94 1.60
CA THR A 74 6.95 -4.73 1.16
C THR A 74 7.22 -5.95 2.03
N MET A 75 7.89 -6.95 1.48
CA MET A 75 8.44 -8.09 2.24
C MET A 75 9.79 -7.77 2.86
N ASP A 76 10.50 -6.77 2.33
CA ASP A 76 11.78 -6.34 2.87
C ASP A 76 11.58 -5.69 4.24
N SER A 77 12.50 -5.97 5.17
CA SER A 77 12.50 -5.29 6.47
C SER A 77 12.82 -3.82 6.27
N PHE A 78 11.80 -2.99 6.31
CA PHE A 78 11.93 -1.56 6.08
C PHE A 78 11.50 -0.79 7.32
N THR A 79 12.36 0.10 7.81
CA THR A 79 12.07 0.96 8.96
C THR A 79 11.59 2.33 8.48
N GLY A 80 10.27 2.49 8.36
CA GLY A 80 9.58 3.77 8.54
C GLY A 80 10.04 4.99 7.74
N ASN A 81 10.65 4.84 6.55
CA ASN A 81 10.88 6.00 5.70
C ASN A 81 9.62 6.32 4.87
N THR A 82 9.26 7.59 4.86
CA THR A 82 8.30 8.15 3.91
C THR A 82 9.04 8.66 2.68
N ILE A 83 8.55 8.35 1.49
CA ILE A 83 8.99 8.97 0.23
C ILE A 83 7.85 9.87 -0.23
N ASP A 84 8.06 11.19 -0.21
CA ASP A 84 7.05 12.19 -0.62
C ASP A 84 5.67 12.00 0.04
N GLY A 85 5.67 11.67 1.35
CA GLY A 85 4.45 11.43 2.13
C GLY A 85 3.82 10.05 1.94
N ILE A 86 4.37 9.19 1.09
CA ILE A 86 3.96 7.78 0.94
C ILE A 86 4.74 6.93 1.94
N LEU A 87 4.00 6.15 2.74
CA LEU A 87 4.60 5.32 3.78
C LEU A 87 5.05 3.96 3.22
N ALA A 88 6.31 3.61 3.41
CA ALA A 88 6.78 2.25 3.17
C ALA A 88 6.60 1.40 4.43
N VAL A 89 5.87 0.30 4.33
CA VAL A 89 5.50 -0.55 5.47
C VAL A 89 5.88 -2.00 5.17
N ASP A 90 6.62 -2.65 6.06
CA ASP A 90 6.83 -4.09 5.95
C ASP A 90 5.51 -4.85 6.24
N LEU A 91 5.28 -5.96 5.53
CA LEU A 91 4.04 -6.74 5.63
C LEU A 91 3.71 -7.10 7.09
N ARG A 92 4.71 -7.45 7.90
CA ARG A 92 4.49 -7.83 9.30
C ARG A 92 3.97 -6.64 10.11
N SER A 93 4.55 -5.47 9.94
CA SER A 93 4.06 -4.24 10.58
C SER A 93 2.67 -3.86 10.10
N PHE A 94 2.34 -4.09 8.82
CA PHE A 94 1.00 -3.90 8.29
C PHE A 94 -0.03 -4.79 9.02
N LEU A 95 0.21 -6.10 9.00
CA LEU A 95 -0.69 -7.12 9.58
C LEU A 95 -0.82 -7.03 11.11
N THR A 96 0.14 -6.41 11.79
CA THR A 96 0.13 -6.19 13.24
C THR A 96 -0.34 -4.80 13.64
N ASN A 97 -0.88 -4.01 12.69
CA ASN A 97 -1.37 -2.65 12.91
C ASN A 97 -0.31 -1.67 13.48
N ARG A 98 0.99 -1.99 13.38
CA ARG A 98 2.08 -1.14 13.91
C ARG A 98 2.30 0.12 13.06
N TRP A 99 1.84 0.12 11.82
CA TRP A 99 1.89 1.25 10.91
C TRP A 99 1.00 2.43 11.33
N LYS A 100 -0.09 2.18 12.09
CA LYS A 100 -1.01 3.23 12.58
C LYS A 100 -0.39 4.15 13.64
N LYS A 101 0.88 3.92 14.02
CA LYS A 101 1.61 4.72 15.01
C LYS A 101 2.39 5.89 14.40
N TYR A 102 2.46 5.96 13.07
CA TYR A 102 3.15 6.97 12.29
C TYR A 102 2.14 7.72 11.42
#